data_AF-E2ZBY3-F1
#
_entry.id   AF-E2ZBY3-F1
#
_cell.length_a   1.000
_cell.length_b   1.000
_cell.length_c   1.000
_cell.angle_alpha   90.00
_cell.angle_beta   90.00
_cell.angle_gamma   90.00
#
_symmetry.space_group_name_H-M   'P 1'
#
loop_
_entity.id
_entity.type
_entity.pdbx_description
1 polymer ?
#
loop_
_entity_poly.entity_id
_entity_poly.type
_entity_poly.pdbx_seq_one_letter_code
_entity_poly.pdbx_strand_id
1 'polypeptide(L)'
;MNDHSFSRVGVFLYAKARFYVRMKAVYIMSLRSKAGMKGVLPSIRRKRRIPTLNITQIKYVAAALTVCLLFHTLFAPMVDVPEWFIAVGRPALPLFLFAATEGYVHTRSRQAYLKRLLSCSILMTAATFAVQELFPNRYELSLMGNAFGTLFISVLYMVGWDRLNEGLALKERSKIRDALFVFLLPVAAIMPLAVVGILADTDINHVVLQALTFLALCIPNFFVISHGVLYILLGLLLYVFHEKRVVQAVIVILYGLWFQYIYGGGEWCIALAAIPVWLYNGEKGRGRKSFFYGFYPVAVIALYILSWLVDRFIVM
;
A
#
# COMPACT_ATOMS: atom_id res chain seq x y z
N MET A 1 21.27 -13.02 -32.77
CA MET A 1 21.60 -14.13 -31.86
C MET A 1 21.79 -13.59 -30.45
N ASN A 2 20.83 -13.94 -29.58
CA ASN A 2 20.72 -13.80 -28.12
C ASN A 2 21.82 -13.12 -27.28
N ASP A 3 21.45 -11.95 -26.72
CA ASP A 3 22.15 -11.27 -25.62
C ASP A 3 21.34 -11.29 -24.30
N HIS A 4 20.49 -12.31 -24.12
CA HIS A 4 19.59 -12.46 -22.96
C HIS A 4 20.09 -13.48 -21.91
N SER A 5 21.26 -14.09 -22.10
CA SER A 5 21.82 -15.06 -21.14
C SER A 5 22.62 -14.40 -20.01
N PHE A 6 23.22 -13.22 -20.23
CA PHE A 6 24.12 -12.57 -19.27
C PHE A 6 23.40 -12.00 -18.03
N SER A 7 22.15 -11.53 -18.15
CA SER A 7 21.43 -10.92 -17.02
C SER A 7 20.93 -11.94 -15.98
N ARG A 8 20.53 -13.14 -16.42
CA ARG A 8 20.06 -14.22 -15.51
C ARG A 8 21.22 -14.84 -14.74
N VAL A 9 22.37 -14.97 -15.38
CA VAL A 9 23.60 -15.47 -14.75
C VAL A 9 24.10 -14.49 -13.69
N GLY A 10 24.03 -13.17 -13.94
CA GLY A 10 24.40 -12.14 -12.96
C GLY A 10 23.54 -12.15 -11.69
N VAL A 11 22.22 -12.27 -11.81
CA VAL A 11 21.30 -12.34 -10.65
C VAL A 11 21.50 -13.65 -9.87
N PHE A 12 21.72 -14.76 -10.56
CA PHE A 12 21.99 -16.06 -9.93
C PHE A 12 23.34 -16.09 -9.21
N LEU A 13 24.39 -15.55 -9.83
CA LEU A 13 25.72 -15.40 -9.22
C LEU A 13 25.66 -14.44 -8.01
N TYR A 14 24.88 -13.37 -8.09
CA TYR A 14 24.67 -12.43 -6.98
C TYR A 14 23.94 -13.09 -5.81
N ALA A 15 22.89 -13.89 -6.05
CA ALA A 15 22.19 -14.63 -5.01
C ALA A 15 23.09 -15.68 -4.34
N LYS A 16 23.90 -16.39 -5.14
CA LYS A 16 24.86 -17.39 -4.65
C LYS A 16 26.01 -16.74 -3.85
N ALA A 17 26.52 -15.60 -4.31
CA ALA A 17 27.52 -14.80 -3.59
C ALA A 17 26.98 -14.25 -2.28
N ARG A 18 25.72 -13.77 -2.27
CA ARG A 18 25.05 -13.28 -1.06
C ARG A 18 24.85 -14.38 -0.02
N PHE A 19 24.52 -15.60 -0.43
CA PHE A 19 24.46 -16.77 0.45
C PHE A 19 25.84 -17.15 1.00
N TYR A 20 26.86 -17.18 0.13
CA TYR A 20 28.24 -17.51 0.51
C TYR A 20 28.85 -16.51 1.49
N VAL A 21 28.64 -15.19 1.30
CA VAL A 21 29.15 -14.15 2.21
C VAL A 21 28.48 -14.26 3.58
N ARG A 22 27.18 -14.56 3.63
CA ARG A 22 26.43 -14.73 4.89
C ARG A 22 26.91 -15.98 5.65
N MET A 23 27.13 -17.09 4.95
CA MET A 23 27.69 -18.32 5.51
C MET A 23 29.14 -18.13 5.99
N LYS A 24 29.98 -17.42 5.22
CA LYS A 24 31.37 -17.13 5.58
C LYS A 24 31.45 -16.21 6.81
N ALA A 25 30.54 -15.24 6.94
CA ALA A 25 30.46 -14.39 8.13
C ALA A 25 30.06 -15.19 9.39
N VAL A 26 29.07 -16.09 9.27
CA VAL A 26 28.66 -16.98 10.37
C VAL A 26 29.77 -17.97 10.74
N TYR A 27 30.48 -18.52 9.75
CA TYR A 27 31.61 -19.41 9.97
C TYR A 27 32.80 -18.70 10.63
N ILE A 28 33.15 -17.48 10.20
CA ILE A 28 34.19 -16.66 10.84
C ILE A 28 33.80 -16.28 12.28
N MET A 29 32.52 -15.97 12.54
CA MET A 29 32.02 -15.73 13.89
C MET A 29 32.08 -16.99 14.77
N SER A 30 31.76 -18.17 14.21
CA SER A 30 31.88 -19.46 14.90
C SER A 30 33.35 -19.82 15.22
N LEU A 31 34.26 -19.61 14.27
CA LEU A 31 35.70 -19.82 14.46
C LEU A 31 36.29 -18.84 15.49
N ARG A 32 35.87 -17.57 15.49
CA ARG A 32 36.30 -16.57 16.49
C ARG A 32 35.76 -16.86 17.89
N SER A 33 34.55 -17.41 18.00
CA SER A 33 34.02 -17.89 19.28
C SER A 33 34.80 -19.07 19.83
N LYS A 34 35.30 -19.96 18.95
CA LYS A 34 36.16 -21.09 19.33
C LYS A 34 37.60 -20.67 19.62
N ALA A 35 38.09 -19.59 19.02
CA ALA A 35 39.48 -19.11 19.17
C ALA A 35 39.69 -18.08 20.31
N GLY A 36 38.70 -17.81 21.16
CA GLY A 36 38.86 -16.98 22.36
C GLY A 36 39.17 -15.49 22.13
N MET A 37 39.19 -15.01 20.87
CA MET A 37 39.49 -13.61 20.53
C MET A 37 38.28 -12.69 20.77
N LYS A 38 38.01 -12.38 22.04
CA LYS A 38 37.06 -11.33 22.46
C LYS A 38 37.83 -10.04 22.77
N GLY A 39 37.92 -9.15 21.79
CA GLY A 39 38.35 -7.77 22.02
C GLY A 39 39.35 -7.27 20.98
N VAL A 40 39.30 -5.97 20.71
CA VAL A 40 40.13 -5.20 19.79
C VAL A 40 39.62 -5.13 18.34
N LEU A 41 38.62 -4.26 18.16
CA LEU A 41 38.64 -3.30 17.06
C LEU A 41 38.35 -1.90 17.64
N PRO A 42 39.18 -0.88 17.36
CA PRO A 42 38.85 0.49 17.73
C PRO A 42 37.56 0.91 17.02
N SER A 43 36.64 1.51 17.77
CA SER A 43 35.38 2.01 17.25
C SER A 43 35.64 3.15 16.26
N ILE A 44 35.67 2.84 14.97
CA ILE A 44 35.48 3.86 13.93
C ILE A 44 34.03 4.33 14.08
N ARG A 45 33.80 5.35 14.90
CA ARG A 45 32.54 6.09 14.96
C ARG A 45 32.34 6.77 13.60
N ARG A 46 31.80 6.03 12.63
CA ARG A 46 31.04 6.65 11.55
C ARG A 46 29.79 7.26 12.19
N LYS A 47 29.88 8.49 12.68
CA LYS A 47 28.70 9.36 12.82
C LYS A 47 28.23 9.71 11.41
N ARG A 48 27.69 8.75 10.68
CA ARG A 48 26.67 9.12 9.71
C ARG A 48 25.44 9.41 10.59
N ARG A 49 25.01 10.66 10.68
CA ARG A 49 23.66 10.99 11.20
C ARG A 49 22.70 10.70 10.05
N ILE A 50 22.30 9.43 10.00
CA ILE A 50 21.36 8.80 9.07
C ILE A 50 19.99 8.74 9.80
N PRO A 51 18.93 8.27 9.13
CA PRO A 51 17.51 8.64 9.24
C PRO A 51 16.93 8.90 10.64
N THR A 52 15.98 9.84 10.68
CA THR A 52 15.35 10.36 11.90
C THR A 52 13.96 9.80 12.15
N LEU A 53 13.24 9.36 11.10
CA LEU A 53 11.82 9.00 11.20
C LEU A 53 11.64 7.50 11.40
N ASN A 54 10.82 7.12 12.39
CA ASN A 54 10.35 5.75 12.54
C ASN A 54 9.05 5.50 11.75
N ILE A 55 8.65 4.24 11.57
CA ILE A 55 7.51 3.90 10.72
C ILE A 55 6.18 4.43 11.29
N THR A 56 6.10 4.57 12.62
CA THR A 56 4.93 5.13 13.29
C THR A 56 4.78 6.62 12.95
N GLN A 57 5.87 7.39 12.97
CA GLN A 57 5.87 8.79 12.56
C GLN A 57 5.49 8.95 11.09
N ILE A 58 6.00 8.09 10.20
CA ILE A 58 5.62 8.09 8.78
C ILE A 58 4.11 7.85 8.62
N LYS A 59 3.51 6.95 9.40
CA LYS A 59 2.06 6.74 9.38
C LYS A 59 1.27 7.94 9.89
N TYR A 60 1.77 8.67 10.89
CA TYR A 60 1.14 9.90 11.34
C TYR A 60 1.22 11.01 10.29
N VAL A 61 2.36 11.15 9.61
CA VAL A 61 2.49 12.03 8.45
C VAL A 61 1.48 11.64 7.39
N ALA A 62 1.45 10.36 6.96
CA ALA A 62 0.51 9.87 5.98
C ALA A 62 -0.96 10.13 6.37
N ALA A 63 -1.31 9.92 7.64
CA ALA A 63 -2.63 10.21 8.19
C ALA A 63 -3.00 11.69 8.10
N ALA A 64 -2.08 12.59 8.44
CA ALA A 64 -2.30 14.04 8.30
C ALA A 64 -2.47 14.45 6.83
N LEU A 65 -1.63 13.91 5.93
CA LEU A 65 -1.75 14.17 4.49
C LEU A 65 -3.10 13.64 3.93
N THR A 66 -3.59 12.50 4.44
CA THR A 66 -4.93 12.00 4.08
C THR A 66 -6.03 12.98 4.47
N VAL A 67 -5.93 13.67 5.61
CA VAL A 67 -6.92 14.68 5.98
C VAL A 67 -6.91 15.85 5.00
N CYS A 68 -5.72 16.32 4.60
CA CYS A 68 -5.61 17.37 3.56
C CYS A 68 -6.23 16.90 2.23
N LEU A 69 -5.95 15.66 1.82
CA LEU A 69 -6.52 15.07 0.61
C LEU A 69 -8.04 15.03 0.68
N LEU A 70 -8.60 14.44 1.74
CA LEU A 70 -10.04 14.28 1.94
C LEU A 70 -10.74 15.64 2.04
N PHE A 71 -10.11 16.62 2.69
CA PHE A 71 -10.65 17.97 2.79
C PHE A 71 -10.82 18.60 1.40
N HIS A 72 -9.80 18.55 0.54
CA HIS A 72 -9.99 19.04 -0.82
C HIS A 72 -11.02 18.21 -1.59
N THR A 73 -10.93 16.88 -1.58
CA THR A 73 -11.84 16.00 -2.34
C THR A 73 -13.31 16.20 -1.97
N LEU A 74 -13.62 16.43 -0.68
CA LEU A 74 -15.01 16.53 -0.21
C LEU A 74 -15.58 17.95 -0.23
N PHE A 75 -14.74 18.99 -0.15
CA PHE A 75 -15.20 20.38 -0.01
C PHE A 75 -14.98 21.23 -1.27
N ALA A 76 -14.01 20.88 -2.14
CA ALA A 76 -13.75 21.64 -3.38
C ALA A 76 -14.97 21.80 -4.32
N PRO A 77 -15.92 20.85 -4.38
CA PRO A 77 -17.13 21.05 -5.19
C PRO A 77 -18.08 22.15 -4.64
N MET A 78 -17.94 22.52 -3.37
CA MET A 78 -18.85 23.44 -2.66
C MET A 78 -18.21 24.79 -2.33
N VAL A 79 -16.90 24.78 -2.07
CA VAL A 79 -16.13 25.94 -1.61
C VAL A 79 -14.82 25.98 -2.37
N ASP A 80 -14.29 27.18 -2.60
CA ASP A 80 -12.97 27.36 -3.18
C ASP A 80 -11.88 26.85 -2.22
N VAL A 81 -11.46 25.59 -2.41
CA VAL A 81 -10.39 24.96 -1.63
C VAL A 81 -9.10 25.02 -2.43
N PRO A 82 -8.02 25.61 -1.90
CA PRO A 82 -6.75 25.72 -2.62
C PRO A 82 -6.20 24.37 -3.11
N GLU A 83 -5.71 24.36 -4.35
CA GLU A 83 -5.15 23.17 -5.02
C GLU A 83 -3.93 22.55 -4.31
N TRP A 84 -3.26 23.30 -3.44
CA TRP A 84 -2.15 22.74 -2.68
C TRP A 84 -2.62 21.68 -1.66
N PHE A 85 -3.89 21.69 -1.23
CA PHE A 85 -4.43 20.66 -0.31
C PHE A 85 -4.44 19.27 -0.95
N ILE A 86 -4.91 19.16 -2.19
CA ILE A 86 -4.85 17.89 -2.94
C ILE A 86 -3.41 17.50 -3.21
N ALA A 87 -2.57 18.45 -3.65
CA ALA A 87 -1.16 18.25 -3.95
C ALA A 87 -0.39 17.65 -2.75
N VAL A 88 -0.52 18.26 -1.57
CA VAL A 88 0.11 17.80 -0.33
C VAL A 88 -0.49 16.48 0.15
N GLY A 89 -1.72 16.16 -0.24
CA GLY A 89 -2.39 14.90 0.06
C GLY A 89 -1.92 13.68 -0.75
N ARG A 90 -1.46 13.88 -2.00
CA ARG A 90 -1.03 12.80 -2.92
C ARG A 90 0.03 11.82 -2.36
N PRO A 91 1.02 12.24 -1.56
CA PRO A 91 2.00 11.34 -0.93
C PRO A 91 1.40 10.33 0.07
N ALA A 92 0.17 10.50 0.54
CA ALA A 92 -0.39 9.71 1.63
C ALA A 92 -0.42 8.20 1.33
N LEU A 93 -0.96 7.79 0.17
CA LEU A 93 -1.07 6.38 -0.20
C LEU A 93 0.30 5.70 -0.41
N PRO A 94 1.27 6.28 -1.13
CA PRO A 94 2.64 5.75 -1.20
C PRO A 94 3.27 5.52 0.18
N LEU A 95 3.06 6.43 1.13
CA LEU A 95 3.56 6.28 2.50
C LEU A 95 2.86 5.14 3.25
N PHE A 96 1.54 4.95 3.05
CA PHE A 96 0.84 3.80 3.59
C PHE A 96 1.29 2.47 2.97
N LEU A 97 1.54 2.44 1.66
CA LEU A 97 2.10 1.27 0.97
C LEU A 97 3.48 0.92 1.52
N PHE A 98 4.35 1.92 1.66
CA PHE A 98 5.66 1.74 2.29
C PHE A 98 5.54 1.20 3.73
N ALA A 99 4.63 1.77 4.52
CA ALA A 99 4.38 1.30 5.88
C ALA A 99 3.76 -0.10 5.94
N ALA A 100 2.99 -0.50 4.92
CA ALA A 100 2.45 -1.85 4.79
C ALA A 100 3.54 -2.85 4.41
N THR A 101 4.45 -2.48 3.51
CA THR A 101 5.66 -3.23 3.17
C THR A 101 6.50 -3.52 4.42
N GLU A 102 6.81 -2.50 5.22
CA GLU A 102 7.56 -2.68 6.47
C GLU A 102 6.77 -3.52 7.48
N GLY A 103 5.46 -3.32 7.56
CA GLY A 103 4.57 -4.13 8.38
C GLY A 103 4.58 -5.61 7.97
N TYR A 104 4.65 -5.90 6.67
CA TYR A 104 4.69 -7.25 6.12
C TYR A 104 6.00 -7.96 6.44
N VAL A 105 7.14 -7.29 6.20
CA VAL A 105 8.50 -7.83 6.48
C VAL A 105 8.65 -8.26 7.94
N HIS A 106 8.03 -7.52 8.87
CA HIS A 106 8.15 -7.77 10.30
C HIS A 106 6.96 -8.53 10.92
N THR A 107 5.96 -8.95 10.13
CA THR A 107 4.80 -9.66 10.69
C THR A 107 5.13 -11.13 10.96
N ARG A 108 4.69 -11.64 12.11
CA ARG A 108 4.81 -13.08 12.44
C ARG A 108 3.79 -13.93 11.69
N SER A 109 2.62 -13.36 11.35
CA SER A 109 1.56 -14.05 10.61
C SER A 109 1.03 -13.19 9.48
N ARG A 110 1.29 -13.64 8.24
CA ARG A 110 0.84 -13.01 6.99
C ARG A 110 -0.68 -13.11 6.83
N GLN A 111 -1.25 -14.26 7.18
CA GLN A 111 -2.71 -14.47 7.13
C GLN A 111 -3.45 -13.54 8.10
N ALA A 112 -2.97 -13.40 9.34
CA ALA A 112 -3.59 -12.47 10.29
C ALA A 112 -3.44 -11.01 9.86
N TYR A 113 -2.41 -10.68 9.06
CA TYR A 113 -2.27 -9.34 8.48
C TYR A 113 -3.27 -9.10 7.34
N LEU A 114 -3.37 -10.03 6.39
CA LEU A 114 -4.36 -9.98 5.31
C LEU A 114 -5.79 -9.92 5.83
N LYS A 115 -6.16 -10.75 6.82
CA LYS A 115 -7.50 -10.72 7.45
C LYS A 115 -7.82 -9.35 8.03
N ARG A 116 -6.88 -8.71 8.73
CA ARG A 116 -7.08 -7.36 9.28
C ARG A 116 -7.32 -6.31 8.19
N LEU A 117 -6.53 -6.34 7.11
CA LEU A 117 -6.71 -5.42 5.99
C LEU A 117 -8.05 -5.66 5.28
N LEU A 118 -8.43 -6.92 5.06
CA LEU A 118 -9.71 -7.28 4.45
C LEU A 118 -10.89 -6.86 5.33
N SER A 119 -10.85 -7.12 6.64
CA SER A 119 -11.89 -6.68 7.57
C SER A 119 -12.03 -5.16 7.58
N CYS A 120 -10.93 -4.40 7.56
CA CYS A 120 -10.98 -2.94 7.44
C CYS A 120 -11.52 -2.50 6.08
N SER A 121 -11.21 -3.22 5.00
CA SER A 121 -11.77 -2.95 3.68
C SER A 121 -13.29 -3.14 3.69
N ILE A 122 -13.79 -4.29 4.15
CA ILE A 122 -15.23 -4.55 4.23
C ILE A 122 -15.93 -3.52 5.13
N LEU A 123 -15.34 -3.20 6.29
CA LEU A 123 -15.85 -2.16 7.18
C LEU A 123 -15.95 -0.80 6.49
N MET A 124 -14.94 -0.42 5.71
CA MET A 124 -14.98 0.81 4.92
C MET A 124 -16.09 0.80 3.88
N THR A 125 -16.24 -0.29 3.14
CA THR A 125 -17.32 -0.40 2.15
C THR A 125 -18.68 -0.27 2.83
N ALA A 126 -18.91 -0.98 3.94
CA ALA A 126 -20.14 -0.88 4.72
C ALA A 126 -20.39 0.53 5.27
N ALA A 127 -19.36 1.17 5.82
CA ALA A 127 -19.47 2.52 6.33
C ALA A 127 -19.78 3.54 5.22
N THR A 128 -19.13 3.42 4.05
CA THR A 128 -19.40 4.27 2.89
C THR A 128 -20.86 4.15 2.45
N PHE A 129 -21.37 2.93 2.29
CA PHE A 129 -22.77 2.69 1.92
C PHE A 129 -23.74 3.31 2.93
N ALA A 130 -23.56 2.99 4.22
CA ALA A 130 -24.44 3.49 5.28
C ALA A 130 -24.44 5.02 5.36
N VAL A 131 -23.27 5.65 5.26
CA VAL A 131 -23.14 7.10 5.38
C VAL A 131 -23.71 7.82 4.16
N GLN A 132 -23.53 7.30 2.94
CA GLN A 132 -24.11 7.88 1.73
C GLN A 132 -25.64 7.76 1.71
N GLU A 133 -26.19 6.66 2.23
CA GLU A 133 -27.64 6.48 2.35
C GLU A 133 -28.25 7.39 3.43
N LEU A 134 -27.60 7.51 4.59
CA LEU A 134 -28.09 8.34 5.70
C LEU A 134 -27.90 9.85 5.47
N PHE A 135 -26.84 10.23 4.75
CA PHE A 135 -26.45 11.63 4.51
C PHE A 135 -26.23 11.87 3.01
N PRO A 136 -27.31 11.86 2.20
CA PRO A 136 -27.19 12.05 0.76
C PRO A 136 -26.71 13.48 0.47
N ASN A 137 -25.67 13.58 -0.34
CA ASN A 137 -25.07 14.85 -0.76
C ASN A 137 -25.46 15.18 -2.21
N ARG A 138 -25.73 16.46 -2.50
CA ARG A 138 -26.20 16.92 -3.82
C ARG A 138 -25.18 16.76 -4.94
N TYR A 139 -23.90 16.77 -4.61
CA TYR A 139 -22.81 16.68 -5.58
C TYR A 139 -22.44 15.23 -5.91
N GLU A 140 -23.26 14.25 -5.48
CA GLU A 140 -23.00 12.82 -5.66
C GLU A 140 -21.56 12.46 -5.25
N LEU A 141 -21.10 13.03 -4.12
CA LEU A 141 -19.74 12.82 -3.61
C LEU A 141 -19.50 11.32 -3.42
N SER A 142 -18.86 10.73 -4.43
CA SER A 142 -18.34 9.39 -4.37
C SER A 142 -17.21 9.40 -3.35
N LEU A 143 -17.41 8.69 -2.23
CA LEU A 143 -16.32 8.29 -1.34
C LEU A 143 -15.44 7.29 -2.10
N MET A 144 -14.68 7.83 -3.06
CA MET A 144 -14.13 7.05 -4.15
C MET A 144 -12.98 6.17 -3.65
N GLY A 145 -13.19 4.86 -3.74
CA GLY A 145 -12.16 3.85 -3.58
C GLY A 145 -11.82 3.49 -2.14
N ASN A 146 -11.59 2.20 -1.93
CA ASN A 146 -11.20 1.65 -0.64
C ASN A 146 -9.67 1.50 -0.48
N ALA A 147 -9.02 2.40 0.28
CA ALA A 147 -7.56 2.39 0.43
C ALA A 147 -7.07 1.12 1.15
N PHE A 148 -7.85 0.57 2.07
CA PHE A 148 -7.54 -0.73 2.69
C PHE A 148 -7.60 -1.87 1.67
N GLY A 149 -8.47 -1.78 0.66
CA GLY A 149 -8.49 -2.69 -0.48
C GLY A 149 -7.18 -2.65 -1.26
N THR A 150 -6.66 -1.46 -1.58
CA THR A 150 -5.36 -1.30 -2.24
C THR A 150 -4.22 -1.90 -1.41
N LEU A 151 -4.21 -1.64 -0.10
CA LEU A 151 -3.22 -2.22 0.82
C LEU A 151 -3.36 -3.76 0.91
N PHE A 152 -4.59 -4.27 0.94
CA PHE A 152 -4.88 -5.71 0.98
C PHE A 152 -4.31 -6.41 -0.26
N ILE A 153 -4.64 -5.92 -1.46
CA ILE A 153 -4.14 -6.53 -2.71
C ILE A 153 -2.62 -6.38 -2.81
N SER A 154 -2.05 -5.24 -2.41
CA SER A 154 -0.59 -5.04 -2.37
C SER A 154 0.09 -6.08 -1.48
N VAL A 155 -0.40 -6.30 -0.27
CA VAL A 155 0.13 -7.32 0.64
C VAL A 155 -0.12 -8.74 0.12
N LEU A 156 -1.25 -8.99 -0.56
CA LEU A 156 -1.53 -10.27 -1.22
C LEU A 156 -0.49 -10.55 -2.31
N TYR A 157 -0.09 -9.53 -3.06
CA TYR A 157 0.94 -9.64 -4.09
C TYR A 157 2.33 -9.85 -3.50
N MET A 158 2.63 -9.28 -2.33
CA MET A 158 3.87 -9.60 -1.59
C MET A 158 3.89 -11.10 -1.19
N VAL A 159 2.75 -11.67 -0.78
CA VAL A 159 2.63 -13.12 -0.53
C VAL A 159 2.84 -13.94 -1.80
N GLY A 160 2.24 -13.53 -2.93
CA GLY A 160 2.44 -14.16 -4.22
C GLY A 160 3.92 -14.15 -4.63
N TRP A 161 4.60 -13.02 -4.44
CA TRP A 161 6.02 -12.85 -4.74
C TRP A 161 6.93 -13.76 -3.91
N ASP A 162 6.67 -13.90 -2.62
CA ASP A 162 7.43 -14.80 -1.75
C ASP A 162 7.28 -16.26 -2.18
N ARG A 163 6.03 -16.69 -2.45
CA ARG A 163 5.76 -18.06 -2.92
C ARG A 163 6.41 -18.33 -4.28
N LEU A 164 6.40 -17.36 -5.18
CA LEU A 164 7.03 -17.47 -6.48
C LEU A 164 8.55 -17.64 -6.32
N ASN A 165 9.19 -16.79 -5.52
CA ASN A 165 10.63 -16.86 -5.30
C ASN A 165 11.06 -18.16 -4.60
N GLU A 166 10.31 -18.61 -3.60
CA GLU A 166 10.55 -19.91 -2.95
C GLU A 166 10.40 -21.07 -3.95
N GLY A 167 9.33 -21.06 -4.75
CA GLY A 167 9.08 -22.08 -5.77
C GLY A 167 10.16 -22.11 -6.85
N LEU A 168 10.63 -20.95 -7.31
CA LEU A 168 11.73 -20.86 -8.28
C LEU A 168 13.07 -21.29 -7.68
N ALA A 169 13.36 -20.91 -6.44
CA ALA A 169 14.61 -21.26 -5.76
C ALA A 169 14.70 -22.76 -5.46
N LEU A 170 13.59 -23.37 -5.04
CA LEU A 170 13.50 -24.80 -4.70
C LEU A 170 13.06 -25.68 -5.89
N LYS A 171 12.77 -25.08 -7.05
CA LYS A 171 12.19 -25.73 -8.23
C LYS A 171 10.89 -26.49 -7.93
N GLU A 172 10.12 -26.01 -6.98
CA GLU A 172 8.89 -26.63 -6.49
C GLU A 172 7.68 -26.11 -7.29
N ARG A 173 7.11 -26.95 -8.17
CA ARG A 173 6.02 -26.53 -9.07
C ARG A 173 4.72 -26.16 -8.35
N SER A 174 4.41 -26.81 -7.23
CA SER A 174 3.25 -26.51 -6.37
C SER A 174 3.25 -25.05 -5.94
N LYS A 175 4.37 -24.57 -5.40
CA LYS A 175 4.53 -23.17 -4.94
C LYS A 175 4.43 -22.15 -6.07
N ILE A 176 4.94 -22.47 -7.26
CA ILE A 176 4.81 -21.61 -8.44
C ILE A 176 3.34 -21.51 -8.86
N ARG A 177 2.62 -22.63 -8.90
CA ARG A 177 1.18 -22.65 -9.19
C ARG A 177 0.39 -21.87 -8.15
N ASP A 178 0.70 -22.05 -6.86
CA ASP A 178 0.05 -21.32 -5.78
C ASP A 178 0.32 -19.81 -5.85
N ALA A 179 1.51 -19.39 -6.28
CA ALA A 179 1.83 -17.99 -6.52
C ALA A 179 1.02 -17.40 -7.68
N LEU A 180 0.95 -18.11 -8.81
CA LEU A 180 0.13 -17.72 -9.96
C LEU A 180 -1.35 -17.58 -9.56
N PHE A 181 -1.88 -18.53 -8.80
CA PHE A 181 -3.24 -18.47 -8.29
C PHE A 181 -3.47 -17.22 -7.43
N VAL A 182 -2.53 -16.89 -6.53
CA VAL A 182 -2.62 -15.68 -5.69
C VAL A 182 -2.62 -14.41 -6.53
N PHE A 183 -1.81 -14.33 -7.61
CA PHE A 183 -1.81 -13.17 -8.51
C PHE A 183 -3.10 -13.06 -9.34
N LEU A 184 -3.74 -14.17 -9.67
CA LEU A 184 -5.01 -14.17 -10.41
C LEU A 184 -6.23 -13.85 -9.53
N LEU A 185 -6.11 -13.97 -8.20
CA LEU A 185 -7.24 -13.81 -7.28
C LEU A 185 -7.94 -12.45 -7.41
N PRO A 186 -7.25 -11.29 -7.46
CA PRO A 186 -7.93 -10.01 -7.66
C PRO A 186 -8.60 -9.84 -9.02
N VAL A 187 -8.14 -10.57 -10.05
CA VAL A 187 -8.77 -10.57 -11.38
C VAL A 187 -10.06 -11.38 -11.33
N ALA A 188 -10.01 -12.58 -10.73
CA ALA A 188 -11.21 -13.40 -10.52
C ALA A 188 -12.26 -12.68 -9.65
N ALA A 189 -11.80 -11.88 -8.68
CA ALA A 189 -12.65 -11.06 -7.82
C ALA A 189 -13.41 -9.93 -8.55
N ILE A 190 -13.17 -9.71 -9.84
CA ILE A 190 -13.96 -8.80 -10.68
C ILE A 190 -15.30 -9.43 -11.07
N MET A 191 -15.38 -10.77 -11.14
CA MET A 191 -16.56 -11.48 -11.62
C MET A 191 -17.87 -11.11 -10.90
N PRO A 192 -17.93 -11.00 -9.56
CA PRO A 192 -19.16 -10.58 -8.89
C PRO A 192 -19.64 -9.19 -9.34
N LEU A 193 -18.71 -8.25 -9.56
CA LEU A 193 -19.05 -6.91 -10.04
C LEU A 193 -19.52 -6.93 -11.50
N ALA A 194 -18.90 -7.76 -12.34
CA ALA A 194 -19.32 -7.94 -13.72
C ALA A 194 -20.74 -8.55 -13.82
N VAL A 195 -21.04 -9.54 -12.97
CA VAL A 195 -22.39 -10.13 -12.89
C VAL A 195 -23.40 -9.07 -12.47
N VAL A 196 -23.12 -8.29 -11.42
CA VAL A 196 -23.99 -7.18 -11.00
C VAL A 196 -24.23 -6.19 -12.14
N GLY A 197 -23.19 -5.85 -12.92
CA GLY A 197 -23.32 -4.97 -14.08
C GLY A 197 -24.26 -5.51 -15.15
N ILE A 198 -24.19 -6.81 -15.46
CA ILE A 198 -25.11 -7.47 -16.41
C ILE A 198 -26.54 -7.48 -15.88
N LEU A 199 -26.70 -7.75 -14.58
CA LEU A 199 -28.01 -7.80 -13.93
C LEU A 199 -28.66 -6.41 -13.81
N ALA A 200 -27.87 -5.33 -13.85
CA ALA A 200 -28.37 -3.97 -13.72
C ALA A 200 -29.28 -3.55 -14.90
N ASP A 201 -29.09 -4.14 -16.08
CA ASP A 201 -29.91 -3.89 -17.28
C ASP A 201 -31.17 -4.76 -17.34
N THR A 202 -31.42 -5.59 -16.32
CA THR A 202 -32.58 -6.49 -16.26
C THR A 202 -33.62 -5.99 -15.27
N ASP A 203 -34.88 -6.45 -15.40
CA ASP A 203 -36.02 -6.09 -14.52
C ASP A 203 -35.94 -6.71 -13.10
N ILE A 204 -34.74 -6.78 -12.52
CA ILE A 204 -34.54 -7.26 -11.15
C ILE A 204 -34.93 -6.16 -10.16
N ASN A 205 -35.52 -6.58 -9.04
CA ASN A 205 -35.86 -5.68 -7.95
C ASN A 205 -34.64 -4.86 -7.50
N HIS A 206 -34.78 -3.53 -7.46
CA HIS A 206 -33.72 -2.60 -7.08
C HIS A 206 -33.08 -2.92 -5.72
N VAL A 207 -33.86 -3.39 -4.74
CA VAL A 207 -33.35 -3.77 -3.41
C VAL A 207 -32.39 -4.96 -3.52
N VAL A 208 -32.73 -5.94 -4.36
CA VAL A 208 -31.88 -7.11 -4.61
C VAL A 208 -30.61 -6.69 -5.34
N LEU A 209 -30.72 -5.83 -6.36
CA LEU A 209 -29.57 -5.31 -7.09
C LEU A 209 -28.61 -4.51 -6.19
N GLN A 210 -29.14 -3.68 -5.28
CA GLN A 210 -28.37 -2.96 -4.28
C GLN A 210 -27.63 -3.90 -3.33
N ALA A 211 -28.32 -4.93 -2.81
CA ALA A 211 -27.69 -5.92 -1.94
C ALA A 211 -26.55 -6.68 -2.65
N LEU A 212 -26.75 -7.10 -3.91
CA LEU A 212 -25.71 -7.76 -4.70
C LEU A 212 -24.53 -6.82 -4.99
N THR A 213 -24.80 -5.55 -5.29
CA THR A 213 -23.77 -4.51 -5.49
C THR A 213 -22.93 -4.34 -4.24
N PHE A 214 -23.56 -4.21 -3.07
CA PHE A 214 -22.87 -4.10 -1.79
C PHE A 214 -21.94 -5.31 -1.54
N LEU A 215 -22.44 -6.53 -1.74
CA LEU A 215 -21.66 -7.76 -1.59
C LEU A 215 -20.47 -7.81 -2.57
N ALA A 216 -20.67 -7.41 -3.83
CA ALA A 216 -19.60 -7.35 -4.83
C ALA A 216 -18.50 -6.35 -4.43
N LEU A 217 -18.87 -5.18 -3.90
CA LEU A 217 -17.94 -4.14 -3.46
C LEU A 217 -17.22 -4.47 -2.15
N CYS A 218 -17.70 -5.45 -1.38
CA CYS A 218 -16.99 -5.96 -0.20
C CYS A 218 -15.74 -6.79 -0.58
N ILE A 219 -15.62 -7.24 -1.83
CA ILE A 219 -14.51 -8.04 -2.31
C ILE A 219 -13.51 -7.12 -3.04
N PRO A 220 -12.32 -6.84 -2.47
CA PRO A 220 -11.35 -5.97 -3.12
C PRO A 220 -10.86 -6.55 -4.45
N ASN A 221 -11.03 -5.78 -5.51
CA ASN A 221 -10.56 -6.09 -6.86
C ASN A 221 -10.06 -4.81 -7.54
N PHE A 222 -9.50 -4.93 -8.74
CA PHE A 222 -8.85 -3.79 -9.43
C PHE A 222 -9.76 -2.60 -9.76
N PHE A 223 -11.08 -2.79 -9.83
CA PHE A 223 -12.04 -1.72 -10.08
C PHE A 223 -12.53 -1.05 -8.80
N VAL A 224 -12.53 -1.77 -7.67
CA VAL A 224 -13.08 -1.28 -6.39
C VAL A 224 -12.05 -0.55 -5.53
N ILE A 225 -10.77 -0.89 -5.70
CA ILE A 225 -9.69 -0.27 -4.92
C ILE A 225 -9.47 1.19 -5.28
N SER A 226 -8.90 1.96 -4.35
CA SER A 226 -8.51 3.34 -4.63
C SER A 226 -7.27 3.39 -5.53
N HIS A 227 -7.23 4.42 -6.40
CA HIS A 227 -6.07 4.85 -7.20
C HIS A 227 -5.52 3.83 -8.21
N GLY A 228 -6.20 2.69 -8.42
CA GLY A 228 -5.94 1.74 -9.50
C GLY A 228 -4.73 0.80 -9.31
N VAL A 229 -4.50 -0.04 -10.33
CA VAL A 229 -3.56 -1.17 -10.29
C VAL A 229 -2.10 -0.75 -10.12
N LEU A 230 -1.74 0.45 -10.58
CA LEU A 230 -0.37 0.94 -10.54
C LEU A 230 0.15 1.17 -9.12
N TYR A 231 -0.74 1.52 -8.18
CA TYR A 231 -0.38 1.62 -6.77
C TYR A 231 -0.10 0.25 -6.13
N ILE A 232 -0.75 -0.82 -6.61
CA ILE A 232 -0.42 -2.20 -6.21
C ILE A 232 1.01 -2.53 -6.67
N LEU A 233 1.34 -2.19 -7.91
CA LEU A 233 2.69 -2.37 -8.45
C LEU A 233 3.72 -1.58 -7.65
N LEU A 234 3.43 -0.32 -7.29
CA LEU A 234 4.29 0.48 -6.41
C LEU A 234 4.53 -0.22 -5.07
N GLY A 235 3.47 -0.70 -4.40
CA GLY A 235 3.59 -1.43 -3.14
C GLY A 235 4.46 -2.69 -3.27
N LEU A 236 4.29 -3.45 -4.36
CA LEU A 236 5.11 -4.62 -4.65
C LEU A 236 6.58 -4.25 -4.90
N LEU A 237 6.86 -3.22 -5.70
CA LEU A 237 8.23 -2.75 -5.97
C LEU A 237 8.91 -2.27 -4.68
N LEU A 238 8.20 -1.52 -3.84
CA LEU A 238 8.70 -1.13 -2.52
C LEU A 238 9.06 -2.34 -1.67
N TYR A 239 8.30 -3.44 -1.76
CA TYR A 239 8.61 -4.69 -1.08
C TYR A 239 9.82 -5.42 -1.65
N VAL A 240 9.91 -5.57 -2.98
CA VAL A 240 11.05 -6.22 -3.63
C VAL A 240 12.37 -5.55 -3.23
N PHE A 241 12.36 -4.22 -3.09
CA PHE A 241 13.54 -3.43 -2.74
C PHE A 241 13.57 -2.95 -1.28
N HIS A 242 12.86 -3.63 -0.35
CA HIS A 242 12.74 -3.19 1.05
C HIS A 242 14.06 -2.99 1.79
N GLU A 243 15.13 -3.70 1.40
CA GLU A 243 16.46 -3.54 2.01
C GLU A 243 17.22 -2.29 1.51
N LYS A 244 16.84 -1.73 0.36
CA LYS A 244 17.56 -0.65 -0.34
C LYS A 244 16.75 0.65 -0.29
N ARG A 245 16.86 1.39 0.82
CA ARG A 245 16.09 2.63 1.05
C ARG A 245 16.23 3.68 -0.06
N VAL A 246 17.44 3.86 -0.58
CA VAL A 246 17.68 4.78 -1.70
C VAL A 246 16.92 4.35 -2.95
N VAL A 247 16.87 3.05 -3.24
CA VAL A 247 16.13 2.52 -4.39
C VAL A 247 14.63 2.70 -4.20
N GLN A 248 14.10 2.49 -3.00
CA GLN A 248 12.68 2.77 -2.71
C GLN A 248 12.32 4.24 -2.92
N ALA A 249 13.17 5.17 -2.44
CA ALA A 249 12.96 6.59 -2.66
C ALA A 249 12.99 6.95 -4.15
N VAL A 250 13.95 6.41 -4.91
CA VAL A 250 14.02 6.61 -6.38
C VAL A 250 12.79 6.05 -7.08
N ILE A 251 12.30 4.86 -6.70
CA ILE A 251 11.07 4.28 -7.26
C ILE A 251 9.88 5.20 -7.04
N VAL A 252 9.73 5.77 -5.85
CA VAL A 252 8.64 6.73 -5.55
C VAL A 252 8.76 8.01 -6.38
N ILE A 253 9.97 8.54 -6.56
CA ILE A 253 10.21 9.72 -7.40
C ILE A 253 9.83 9.42 -8.86
N LEU A 254 10.35 8.33 -9.42
CA LEU A 254 10.06 7.94 -10.80
C LEU A 254 8.57 7.69 -11.01
N TYR A 255 7.90 7.08 -10.03
CA TYR A 255 6.46 6.87 -10.06
C TYR A 255 5.70 8.20 -10.11
N GLY A 256 6.03 9.17 -9.25
CA GLY A 256 5.38 10.48 -9.26
C GLY A 256 5.64 11.28 -10.54
N LEU A 257 6.87 11.23 -11.07
CA LEU A 257 7.20 11.89 -12.35
C LEU A 257 6.46 11.25 -13.54
N TRP A 258 6.33 9.92 -13.54
CA TRP A 258 5.58 9.21 -14.57
C TRP A 258 4.09 9.52 -14.51
N PHE A 259 3.50 9.58 -13.31
CA PHE A 259 2.11 10.02 -13.14
C PHE A 259 1.91 11.47 -13.61
N GLN A 260 2.85 12.38 -13.29
CA GLN A 260 2.82 13.75 -13.81
C GLN A 260 2.86 13.79 -15.33
N TYR A 261 3.70 12.97 -15.96
CA TYR A 261 3.81 12.93 -17.42
C TYR A 261 2.51 12.47 -18.10
N ILE A 262 1.79 11.52 -17.51
CA ILE A 262 0.57 10.95 -18.08
C ILE A 262 -0.67 11.79 -17.77
N TYR A 263 -0.83 12.20 -16.51
CA TYR A 263 -2.08 12.79 -16.02
C TYR A 263 -1.99 14.30 -15.78
N GLY A 264 -0.79 14.88 -15.73
CA GLY A 264 -0.61 16.30 -15.44
C GLY A 264 -1.06 16.66 -14.01
N GLY A 265 -1.72 17.82 -13.82
CA GLY A 265 -2.53 18.09 -12.63
C GLY A 265 -1.84 18.08 -11.26
N GLY A 266 -0.52 18.27 -11.21
CA GLY A 266 0.25 18.28 -9.96
C GLY A 266 0.52 16.89 -9.36
N GLU A 267 0.36 15.82 -10.14
CA GLU A 267 0.66 14.44 -9.70
C GLU A 267 2.13 14.24 -9.31
N TRP A 268 3.04 15.12 -9.75
CA TRP A 268 4.45 15.11 -9.33
C TRP A 268 4.60 15.13 -7.80
N CYS A 269 3.61 15.65 -7.07
CA CYS A 269 3.63 15.70 -5.61
C CYS A 269 3.68 14.31 -4.98
N ILE A 270 3.25 13.25 -5.68
CA ILE A 270 3.46 11.85 -5.24
C ILE A 270 4.94 11.59 -4.93
N ALA A 271 5.87 12.18 -5.69
CA ALA A 271 7.31 12.04 -5.47
C ALA A 271 7.77 12.55 -4.10
N LEU A 272 7.02 13.46 -3.46
CA LEU A 272 7.33 13.97 -2.12
C LEU A 272 7.29 12.88 -1.04
N ALA A 273 6.56 11.78 -1.28
CA ALA A 273 6.61 10.61 -0.40
C ALA A 273 8.03 10.00 -0.29
N ALA A 274 8.92 10.28 -1.24
CA ALA A 274 10.31 9.84 -1.19
C ALA A 274 11.07 10.47 0.00
N ILE A 275 10.68 11.66 0.46
CA ILE A 275 11.35 12.35 1.57
C ILE A 275 11.20 11.54 2.87
N PRO A 276 9.98 11.22 3.36
CA PRO A 276 9.85 10.36 4.55
C PRO A 276 10.42 8.95 4.36
N VAL A 277 10.32 8.39 3.15
CA VAL A 277 10.89 7.07 2.83
C VAL A 277 12.42 7.06 2.97
N TRP A 278 13.09 8.10 2.49
CA TRP A 278 14.54 8.24 2.59
C TRP A 278 14.99 8.51 4.04
N LEU A 279 14.20 9.27 4.80
CA LEU A 279 14.43 9.57 6.21
C LEU A 279 14.01 8.46 7.17
N TYR A 280 13.58 7.29 6.68
CA TYR A 280 13.14 6.18 7.51
C TYR A 280 14.30 5.39 8.15
N ASN A 281 14.22 5.18 9.47
CA ASN A 281 15.31 4.62 10.28
C ASN A 281 15.29 3.11 10.51
N GLY A 282 14.29 2.41 9.99
CA GLY A 282 14.14 0.96 10.21
C GLY A 282 13.50 0.61 11.55
N GLU A 283 13.17 1.59 12.39
CA GLU A 283 12.54 1.35 13.68
C GLU A 283 11.02 1.46 13.58
N LYS A 284 10.34 0.64 14.40
CA LYS A 284 8.88 0.64 14.49
C LYS A 284 8.32 1.91 15.15
N GLY A 285 9.04 2.49 16.12
CA GLY A 285 8.52 3.57 16.96
C GLY A 285 7.41 3.12 17.93
N ARG A 286 6.94 4.07 18.76
CA ARG A 286 5.87 3.85 19.74
C ARG A 286 4.52 4.25 19.14
N GLY A 287 3.75 3.28 18.66
CA GLY A 287 2.42 3.51 18.08
C GLY A 287 1.44 2.39 18.40
N ARG A 288 0.17 2.74 18.55
CA ARG A 288 -0.93 1.78 18.78
C ARG A 288 -1.47 1.29 17.43
N LYS A 289 -1.57 -0.03 17.26
CA LYS A 289 -2.07 -0.62 16.00
C LYS A 289 -3.49 -0.14 15.69
N SER A 290 -4.37 -0.13 16.70
CA SER A 290 -5.79 0.22 16.56
C SER A 290 -6.01 1.61 15.98
N PHE A 291 -5.20 2.59 16.38
CA PHE A 291 -5.31 3.97 15.88
C PHE A 291 -5.25 4.01 14.35
N PHE A 292 -4.27 3.35 13.73
CA PHE A 292 -4.10 3.42 12.27
C PHE A 292 -5.19 2.69 11.48
N TYR A 293 -5.84 1.68 12.08
CA TYR A 293 -6.96 0.99 11.44
C TYR A 293 -8.29 1.74 11.61
N GLY A 294 -8.49 2.42 12.75
CA GLY A 294 -9.70 3.21 13.01
C GLY A 294 -9.66 4.63 12.46
N PHE A 295 -8.46 5.23 12.30
CA PHE A 295 -8.29 6.60 11.85
C PHE A 295 -8.89 6.85 10.46
N TYR A 296 -8.55 6.02 9.46
CA TYR A 296 -9.02 6.22 8.09
C TYR A 296 -10.56 6.17 7.98
N PRO A 297 -11.26 5.16 8.52
CA PRO A 297 -12.73 5.15 8.55
C PRO A 297 -13.31 6.38 9.22
N VAL A 298 -12.81 6.72 10.40
CA VAL A 298 -13.34 7.86 11.16
C VAL A 298 -13.10 9.18 10.43
N ALA A 299 -11.93 9.39 9.84
CA ALA A 299 -11.61 10.60 9.09
C ALA A 299 -12.50 10.76 7.85
N VAL A 300 -12.68 9.68 7.07
CA VAL A 300 -13.55 9.69 5.89
C VAL A 300 -14.99 10.02 6.27
N ILE A 301 -15.54 9.30 7.26
CA ILE A 301 -16.94 9.49 7.70
C ILE A 301 -17.14 10.89 8.30
N ALA A 302 -16.25 11.33 9.19
CA ALA A 302 -16.39 12.62 9.85
C ALA A 302 -16.32 13.77 8.85
N LEU A 303 -15.37 13.74 7.90
CA LEU A 303 -15.25 14.79 6.89
C LEU A 303 -16.42 14.75 5.89
N TYR A 304 -16.96 13.58 5.57
CA TYR A 304 -18.13 13.47 4.71
C TYR A 304 -19.39 14.03 5.39
N ILE A 305 -19.63 13.71 6.66
CA ILE A 305 -20.75 14.28 7.41
C ILE A 305 -20.58 15.81 7.52
N LEU A 306 -19.35 16.29 7.72
CA LEU A 306 -19.07 17.71 7.74
C LEU A 306 -19.32 18.37 6.37
N SER A 307 -18.91 17.75 5.26
CA SER A 307 -19.19 18.29 3.92
C SER A 307 -20.69 18.29 3.62
N TRP A 308 -21.42 17.27 4.07
CA TRP A 308 -22.89 17.25 4.01
C TRP A 308 -23.54 18.37 4.83
N LEU A 309 -23.04 18.68 6.03
CA LEU A 309 -23.52 19.82 6.80
C LEU A 309 -23.29 21.14 6.05
N VAL A 310 -22.08 21.34 5.51
CA VAL A 310 -21.74 22.54 4.74
C VAL A 310 -22.61 22.69 3.50
N ASP A 311 -22.83 21.60 2.75
CA ASP A 311 -23.77 21.56 1.61
C ASP A 311 -25.17 22.07 2.00
N ARG A 312 -25.68 21.66 3.17
CA ARG A 312 -26.98 22.12 3.67
C ARG A 312 -27.00 23.59 4.09
N PHE A 313 -25.92 24.07 4.70
CA PHE A 313 -25.82 25.46 5.17
C PHE A 313 -25.63 26.47 4.04
N ILE A 314 -24.86 26.15 3.00
CA ILE A 314 -24.64 27.07 1.86
C ILE A 314 -25.94 27.34 1.07
N VAL A 315 -26.91 26.43 1.16
CA VAL A 315 -28.17 26.51 0.44
C VAL A 315 -29.30 27.18 1.25
N MET A 316 -29.12 27.39 2.56
CA MET A 316 -30.03 28.20 3.39
C MET A 316 -29.76 29.69 3.20
#